data_AF-A0A354M0I7-F1
#
_entry.id   AF-A0A354M0I7-F1
#
_cell.length_a   1.000
_cell.length_b   1.000
_cell.length_c   1.000
_cell.angle_alpha   90.00
_cell.angle_beta   90.00
_cell.angle_gamma   90.00
#
_symmetry.space_group_name_H-M   'P 1'
#
loop_
_entity.id
_entity.type
_entity.pdbx_description
1 polymer ?
#
loop_
_entity_poly.entity_id
_entity_poly.type
_entity_poly.pdbx_seq_one_letter_code
_entity_poly.pdbx_strand_id
1 'polypeptide(L)'
;MLYEELLASCKDRFDEFFKNIPIYENQFTWSDFNQKCYDAMYLNNSYDDIATVKQLKENIPELKDTCKKCGTFFIPMRNKSIPKYDVIMGKQHEEALMDFLTHKLGAKTERADLQNRSLPDCKILKPDGSTAAYFEVKFHGAPFIMALNKTGRFCYEGSATLDSKKIEKQLALIDDEVDAPVFYVHWIEYPCLKGIFYETSEQVKAYLSSEHGAFIRKRREGDDEKSEKSVYLKKKYSPLLGMKDFNSFLDELRKLINS
;
A
#
# COMPACT_ATOMS: atom_id res chain seq x y z
N MET A 1 -4.41 10.15 14.89
CA MET A 1 -4.60 10.05 13.41
C MET A 1 -5.35 8.76 13.09
N LEU A 2 -6.21 8.67 12.06
CA LEU A 2 -6.91 7.42 11.72
C LEU A 2 -5.97 6.21 11.55
N TYR A 3 -4.78 6.43 11.00
CA TYR A 3 -3.80 5.36 10.82
C TYR A 3 -3.27 4.79 12.14
N GLU A 4 -3.01 5.66 13.12
CA GLU A 4 -2.63 5.26 14.47
C GLU A 4 -3.75 4.47 15.17
N GLU A 5 -5.01 4.85 14.96
CA GLU A 5 -6.17 4.09 15.44
C GLU A 5 -6.25 2.70 14.79
N LEU A 6 -5.97 2.60 13.48
CA LEU A 6 -5.88 1.31 12.78
C LEU A 6 -4.79 0.43 13.40
N LEU A 7 -3.57 0.96 13.58
CA LEU A 7 -2.46 0.24 14.21
C LEU A 7 -2.81 -0.24 15.62
N ALA A 8 -3.45 0.62 16.43
CA ALA A 8 -3.89 0.24 17.78
C ALA A 8 -4.92 -0.90 17.73
N SER A 9 -5.86 -0.87 16.79
CA SER A 9 -6.91 -1.90 16.66
C SER A 9 -6.38 -3.28 16.25
N CYS A 10 -5.25 -3.35 15.55
CA CYS A 10 -4.66 -4.61 15.07
C CYS A 10 -3.33 -4.96 15.76
N LYS A 11 -2.99 -4.27 16.85
CA LYS A 11 -1.70 -4.45 17.54
C LYS A 11 -1.46 -5.90 17.96
N ASP A 12 -2.39 -6.50 18.70
CA ASP A 12 -2.23 -7.86 19.21
C ASP A 12 -2.10 -8.89 18.08
N ARG A 13 -2.86 -8.69 16.98
CA ARG A 13 -2.79 -9.51 15.78
C ARG A 13 -1.39 -9.48 15.17
N PHE A 14 -0.81 -8.29 14.98
CA PHE A 14 0.50 -8.15 14.36
C PHE A 14 1.66 -8.51 15.30
N ASP A 15 1.56 -8.21 16.59
CA ASP A 15 2.55 -8.65 17.58
C ASP A 15 2.68 -10.17 17.59
N GLU A 16 1.55 -10.90 17.61
CA GLU A 16 1.54 -12.36 17.55
C GLU A 16 2.03 -12.90 16.20
N PHE A 17 1.61 -12.28 15.09
CA PHE A 17 2.00 -12.71 13.74
C PHE A 17 3.51 -12.56 13.48
N PHE A 18 4.10 -11.46 13.95
CA PHE A 18 5.51 -11.13 13.72
C PHE A 18 6.44 -11.52 14.88
N LYS A 19 5.96 -12.16 15.95
CA LYS A 19 6.77 -12.48 17.16
C LYS A 19 8.10 -13.19 16.91
N ASN A 20 8.19 -13.99 15.85
CA ASN A 20 9.38 -14.76 15.49
C ASN A 20 10.10 -14.24 14.25
N ILE A 21 9.66 -13.10 13.70
CA ILE A 21 10.18 -12.52 12.47
C ILE A 21 10.82 -11.18 12.82
N PRO A 22 12.10 -10.96 12.48
CA PRO A 22 12.70 -9.65 12.63
C PRO A 22 11.94 -8.60 11.80
N ILE A 23 11.35 -7.63 12.48
CA ILE A 23 10.73 -6.44 11.88
C ILE A 23 11.58 -5.20 12.18
N TYR A 24 11.37 -4.14 11.41
CA TYR A 24 12.09 -2.88 11.66
C TYR A 24 11.62 -2.26 13.00
N GLU A 25 12.51 -1.56 13.71
CA GLU A 25 12.30 -1.13 15.11
C GLU A 25 11.02 -0.31 15.35
N ASN A 26 10.54 0.44 14.36
CA ASN A 26 9.30 1.23 14.44
C ASN A 26 8.20 0.72 13.50
N GLN A 27 8.28 -0.52 13.04
CA GLN A 27 7.24 -1.12 12.19
C GLN A 27 5.97 -1.37 13.02
N PHE A 28 4.81 -1.04 12.45
CA PHE A 28 3.49 -1.06 13.07
C PHE A 28 3.38 -0.14 14.30
N THR A 29 4.12 0.97 14.28
CA THR A 29 4.04 2.02 15.30
C THR A 29 3.86 3.38 14.66
N TRP A 30 3.25 4.30 15.39
CA TRP A 30 3.13 5.70 15.03
C TRP A 30 3.81 6.58 16.07
N SER A 31 4.43 7.67 15.64
CA SER A 31 5.13 8.61 16.51
C SER A 31 5.15 10.01 15.91
N ASP A 32 5.55 11.01 16.70
CA ASP A 32 5.76 12.38 16.22
C ASP A 32 6.73 12.45 15.03
N PHE A 33 7.73 11.57 15.00
CA PHE A 33 8.64 11.47 13.86
C PHE A 33 7.89 11.07 12.57
N ASN A 34 6.97 10.11 12.65
CA ASN A 34 6.16 9.70 11.51
C ASN A 34 5.19 10.80 11.09
N GLN A 35 4.64 11.56 12.04
CA GLN A 35 3.83 12.74 11.74
C GLN A 35 4.61 13.79 10.96
N LYS A 36 5.82 14.17 11.43
CA LYS A 36 6.69 15.11 10.70
C LYS A 36 6.99 14.62 9.27
N CYS A 37 7.25 13.32 9.11
CA CYS A 37 7.49 12.73 7.80
C CYS A 37 6.24 12.76 6.93
N TYR A 38 5.07 12.41 7.45
CA TYR A 38 3.80 12.48 6.72
C TYR A 38 3.53 13.90 6.24
N ASP A 39 3.69 14.88 7.11
CA ASP A 39 3.45 16.28 6.80
C ASP A 39 4.39 16.79 5.71
N ALA A 40 5.69 16.48 5.80
CA ALA A 40 6.68 16.97 4.85
C ALA A 40 6.75 16.17 3.53
N MET A 41 6.46 14.86 3.56
CA MET A 41 6.59 13.98 2.40
C MET A 41 5.30 13.83 1.60
N TYR A 42 4.14 14.07 2.23
CA TYR A 42 2.82 13.92 1.60
C TYR A 42 2.00 15.21 1.68
N LEU A 43 1.64 15.67 2.88
CA LEU A 43 0.64 16.73 3.04
C LEU A 43 1.07 18.08 2.45
N ASN A 44 2.32 18.47 2.71
CA ASN A 44 2.89 19.76 2.29
C ASN A 44 3.89 19.60 1.12
N ASN A 45 3.68 18.59 0.29
CA ASN A 45 4.57 18.25 -0.82
C ASN A 45 3.76 18.25 -2.13
N SER A 46 4.42 18.50 -3.26
CA SER A 46 3.76 18.50 -4.57
C SER A 46 4.70 17.96 -5.65
N TYR A 47 4.15 17.60 -6.82
CA TYR A 47 4.99 17.22 -7.95
C TYR A 47 5.67 18.41 -8.63
N ASP A 48 5.14 19.62 -8.46
CA ASP A 48 5.73 20.85 -9.01
C ASP A 48 7.00 21.27 -8.26
N ASP A 49 7.07 20.97 -6.96
CA ASP A 49 8.22 21.24 -6.10
C ASP A 49 8.45 20.08 -5.12
N ILE A 50 8.81 18.92 -5.68
CA ILE A 50 8.93 17.70 -4.88
C ILE A 50 10.11 17.77 -3.91
N ALA A 51 9.81 17.61 -2.62
CA ALA A 51 10.82 17.64 -1.56
C ALA A 51 11.86 16.53 -1.75
N THR A 52 13.11 16.93 -1.95
CA THR A 52 14.22 16.00 -2.08
C THR A 52 14.55 15.34 -0.75
N VAL A 53 15.10 14.12 -0.78
CA VAL A 53 15.59 13.44 0.44
C VAL A 53 16.66 14.27 1.17
N LYS A 54 17.40 15.12 0.45
CA LYS A 54 18.37 16.03 1.07
C LYS A 54 17.67 17.09 1.92
N GLN A 55 16.73 17.83 1.33
CA GLN A 55 15.94 18.85 2.05
C GLN A 55 15.18 18.25 3.24
N LEU A 56 14.57 17.07 3.05
CA LEU A 56 13.85 16.39 4.13
C LEU A 56 14.76 16.04 5.31
N LYS A 57 16.03 15.66 5.08
CA LYS A 57 16.99 15.37 6.15
C LYS A 57 17.51 16.62 6.85
N GLU A 58 17.50 17.76 6.18
CA GLU A 58 17.83 19.06 6.77
C GLU A 58 16.68 19.54 7.67
N ASN A 59 15.43 19.28 7.26
CA ASN A 59 14.23 19.73 7.97
C ASN A 59 13.76 18.77 9.08
N ILE A 60 14.10 17.48 8.99
CA ILE A 60 13.70 16.43 9.95
C ILE A 60 14.96 15.80 10.53
N PRO A 61 15.44 16.26 11.71
CA PRO A 61 16.72 15.84 12.28
C PRO A 61 16.90 14.32 12.40
N GLU A 62 15.84 13.62 12.80
CA GLU A 62 15.83 12.17 13.02
C GLU A 62 15.89 11.35 11.70
N LEU A 63 15.57 11.97 10.56
CA LEU A 63 15.44 11.27 9.28
C LEU A 63 16.77 10.73 8.76
N LYS A 64 17.89 11.43 9.01
CA LYS A 64 19.21 11.00 8.53
C LYS A 64 19.59 9.62 9.09
N ASP A 65 19.44 9.45 10.39
CA ASP A 65 19.77 8.20 11.08
C ASP A 65 18.76 7.09 10.76
N THR A 66 17.47 7.43 10.68
CA THR A 66 16.43 6.50 10.23
C THR A 66 16.69 6.00 8.82
N CYS A 67 17.07 6.87 7.87
CA CYS A 67 17.43 6.44 6.52
C CYS A 67 18.64 5.49 6.50
N LYS A 68 19.65 5.75 7.34
CA LYS A 68 20.83 4.88 7.45
C LYS A 68 20.44 3.48 7.92
N LYS A 69 19.68 3.40 9.03
CA LYS A 69 19.17 2.13 9.58
C LYS A 69 18.25 1.40 8.59
N CYS A 70 17.35 2.13 7.92
CA CYS A 70 16.48 1.61 6.87
C CYS A 70 17.29 0.92 5.76
N GLY A 71 18.37 1.57 5.31
CA GLY A 71 19.32 1.00 4.34
C GLY A 71 19.91 -0.32 4.79
N THR A 72 20.47 -0.34 6.00
CA THR A 72 21.09 -1.52 6.61
C THR A 72 20.12 -2.68 6.78
N PHE A 73 18.86 -2.41 7.14
CA PHE A 73 17.87 -3.43 7.39
C PHE A 73 17.27 -4.02 6.11
N PHE A 74 16.76 -3.17 5.19
CA PHE A 74 15.96 -3.65 4.06
C PHE A 74 16.78 -4.08 2.83
N ILE A 75 18.02 -3.60 2.64
CA ILE A 75 18.83 -4.00 1.48
C ILE A 75 19.21 -5.49 1.54
N PRO A 76 19.75 -6.04 2.65
CA PRO A 76 20.13 -7.45 2.72
C PRO A 76 18.95 -8.42 2.68
N MET A 77 17.81 -8.03 3.26
CA MET A 77 16.63 -8.91 3.36
C MET A 77 15.90 -9.13 2.03
N ARG A 78 16.15 -8.30 1.01
CA ARG A 78 15.45 -8.36 -0.28
C ARG A 78 15.62 -9.68 -1.06
N ASN A 79 16.63 -10.48 -0.72
CA ASN A 79 16.90 -11.76 -1.39
C ASN A 79 16.21 -12.96 -0.73
N LYS A 80 15.61 -12.81 0.45
CA LYS A 80 15.05 -13.92 1.25
C LYS A 80 13.52 -14.08 1.14
N SER A 81 12.89 -13.51 0.11
CA SER A 81 11.42 -13.52 -0.03
C SER A 81 10.91 -14.92 -0.35
N ILE A 82 10.00 -15.43 0.48
CA ILE A 82 9.35 -16.73 0.32
C ILE A 82 7.86 -16.48 -0.02
N PRO A 83 7.38 -16.89 -1.21
CA PRO A 83 6.05 -16.54 -1.73
C PRO A 83 4.87 -16.87 -0.82
N LYS A 84 4.94 -17.98 -0.07
CA LYS A 84 3.85 -18.42 0.82
C LYS A 84 3.58 -17.40 1.93
N TYR A 85 4.63 -16.81 2.50
CA TYR A 85 4.50 -15.85 3.58
C TYR A 85 3.96 -14.51 3.10
N ASP A 86 4.23 -14.12 1.84
CA ASP A 86 3.65 -12.92 1.24
C ASP A 86 2.10 -13.00 1.21
N VAL A 87 1.54 -14.16 0.83
CA VAL A 87 0.07 -14.37 0.79
C VAL A 87 -0.53 -14.35 2.18
N ILE A 88 0.11 -15.01 3.15
CA ILE A 88 -0.38 -15.05 4.53
C ILE A 88 -0.33 -13.64 5.14
N MET A 89 0.75 -12.90 4.90
CA MET A 89 0.90 -11.52 5.35
C MET A 89 -0.14 -10.60 4.72
N GLY A 90 -0.39 -10.72 3.40
CA GLY A 90 -1.45 -9.97 2.71
C GLY A 90 -2.81 -10.16 3.38
N LYS A 91 -3.18 -11.41 3.63
CA LYS A 91 -4.42 -11.76 4.33
C LYS A 91 -4.53 -11.12 5.72
N GLN A 92 -3.44 -11.04 6.49
CA GLN A 92 -3.47 -10.37 7.80
C GLN A 92 -3.80 -8.87 7.69
N HIS A 93 -3.30 -8.19 6.65
CA HIS A 93 -3.56 -6.76 6.43
C HIS A 93 -4.98 -6.53 5.89
N GLU A 94 -5.45 -7.40 4.99
CA GLU A 94 -6.84 -7.41 4.52
C GLU A 94 -7.80 -7.54 5.71
N GLU A 95 -7.61 -8.55 6.56
CA GLU A 95 -8.46 -8.78 7.73
C GLU A 95 -8.42 -7.61 8.72
N ALA A 96 -7.23 -7.11 9.05
CA ALA A 96 -7.09 -5.96 9.96
C ALA A 96 -7.83 -4.72 9.44
N LEU A 97 -7.73 -4.43 8.13
CA LEU A 97 -8.41 -3.29 7.53
C LEU A 97 -9.93 -3.52 7.46
N MET A 98 -10.39 -4.72 7.10
CA MET A 98 -11.82 -5.07 7.08
C MET A 98 -12.46 -4.94 8.47
N ASP A 99 -11.79 -5.44 9.51
CA ASP A 99 -12.26 -5.37 10.90
C ASP A 99 -12.39 -3.89 11.33
N PHE A 100 -11.37 -3.08 11.04
CA PHE A 100 -11.36 -1.65 11.35
C PHE A 100 -12.47 -0.88 10.62
N LEU A 101 -12.60 -1.08 9.30
CA LEU A 101 -13.63 -0.42 8.50
C LEU A 101 -15.04 -0.83 8.94
N THR A 102 -15.24 -2.11 9.25
CA THR A 102 -16.53 -2.62 9.75
C THR A 102 -16.93 -1.89 11.03
N HIS A 103 -16.01 -1.77 11.98
CA HIS A 103 -16.26 -1.05 13.22
C HIS A 103 -16.45 0.45 13.02
N LYS A 104 -15.63 1.10 12.19
CA LYS A 104 -15.66 2.57 11.97
C LYS A 104 -16.85 3.05 11.15
N LEU A 105 -17.37 2.20 10.27
CA LEU A 105 -18.45 2.56 9.34
C LEU A 105 -19.79 1.95 9.75
N GLY A 106 -19.81 0.97 10.67
CA GLY A 106 -21.02 0.24 11.03
C GLY A 106 -21.59 -0.58 9.86
N ALA A 107 -20.75 -0.88 8.85
CA ALA A 107 -21.12 -1.55 7.62
C ALA A 107 -20.29 -2.82 7.45
N LYS A 108 -20.92 -3.90 6.99
CA LYS A 108 -20.24 -5.19 6.84
C LYS A 108 -19.16 -5.08 5.75
N THR A 109 -17.91 -5.38 6.12
CA THR A 109 -16.80 -5.52 5.17
C THR A 109 -16.38 -6.99 5.10
N GLU A 110 -16.26 -7.55 3.90
CA GLU A 110 -15.98 -8.97 3.69
C GLU A 110 -15.13 -9.22 2.44
N ARG A 111 -14.64 -10.45 2.31
CA ARG A 111 -13.85 -10.88 1.15
C ARG A 111 -14.70 -10.92 -0.12
N ALA A 112 -14.16 -10.38 -1.21
CA ALA A 112 -14.79 -10.37 -2.53
C ALA A 112 -14.16 -11.38 -3.50
N ASP A 113 -12.94 -11.85 -3.23
CA ASP A 113 -12.12 -12.64 -4.15
C ASP A 113 -12.23 -14.17 -3.95
N LEU A 114 -13.12 -14.63 -3.06
CA LEU A 114 -13.22 -16.05 -2.67
C LEU A 114 -13.58 -16.97 -3.84
N GLN A 115 -14.46 -16.49 -4.74
CA GLN A 115 -14.88 -17.22 -5.94
C GLN A 115 -13.93 -16.97 -7.12
N ASN A 116 -13.45 -15.74 -7.27
CA ASN A 116 -12.50 -15.35 -8.31
C ASN A 116 -11.38 -14.50 -7.70
N ARG A 117 -10.19 -15.11 -7.53
CA ARG A 117 -8.99 -14.45 -6.98
C ARG A 117 -8.40 -13.33 -7.86
N SER A 118 -9.02 -13.06 -9.01
CA SER A 118 -8.64 -11.95 -9.88
C SER A 118 -9.51 -10.70 -9.65
N LEU A 119 -10.62 -10.81 -8.89
CA LEU A 119 -11.41 -9.67 -8.44
C LEU A 119 -10.71 -8.94 -7.28
N PRO A 120 -11.14 -7.71 -6.92
CA PRO A 120 -10.63 -7.02 -5.74
C PRO A 120 -10.72 -7.86 -4.48
N ASP A 121 -9.73 -7.73 -3.58
CA ASP A 121 -9.64 -8.54 -2.36
C ASP A 121 -10.90 -8.47 -1.47
N CYS A 122 -11.46 -7.26 -1.30
CA CYS A 122 -12.50 -6.97 -0.32
C CYS A 122 -13.67 -6.17 -0.93
N LYS A 123 -14.82 -6.22 -0.26
CA LYS A 123 -15.99 -5.38 -0.53
C LYS A 123 -16.65 -4.92 0.76
N ILE A 124 -17.35 -3.80 0.68
CA ILE A 124 -18.17 -3.25 1.76
C ILE A 124 -19.62 -3.16 1.32
N LEU A 125 -20.54 -3.55 2.20
CA LEU A 125 -21.97 -3.67 1.88
C LEU A 125 -22.76 -2.47 2.39
N LYS A 126 -23.82 -2.12 1.65
CA LYS A 126 -24.89 -1.24 2.09
C LYS A 126 -25.83 -1.97 3.08
N PRO A 127 -26.70 -1.24 3.80
CA PRO A 127 -27.69 -1.85 4.69
C PRO A 127 -28.65 -2.84 4.01
N ASP A 128 -28.93 -2.65 2.72
CA ASP A 128 -29.79 -3.52 1.91
C ASP A 128 -29.07 -4.79 1.41
N GLY A 129 -27.77 -4.93 1.70
CA GLY A 129 -26.94 -6.07 1.28
C GLY A 129 -26.28 -5.92 -0.09
N SER A 130 -26.58 -4.85 -0.85
CA SER A 130 -25.87 -4.54 -2.09
C SER A 130 -24.44 -4.06 -1.81
N THR A 131 -23.55 -4.15 -2.81
CA THR A 131 -22.17 -3.70 -2.65
C THR A 131 -22.07 -2.18 -2.78
N ALA A 132 -21.51 -1.51 -1.77
CA ALA A 132 -21.23 -0.08 -1.82
C ALA A 132 -19.91 0.23 -2.55
N ALA A 133 -18.88 -0.57 -2.31
CA ALA A 133 -17.58 -0.47 -2.97
C ALA A 133 -16.77 -1.76 -2.87
N TYR A 134 -15.81 -1.91 -3.77
CA TYR A 134 -14.75 -2.91 -3.68
C TYR A 134 -13.41 -2.23 -3.39
N PHE A 135 -12.48 -2.95 -2.79
CA PHE A 135 -11.11 -2.48 -2.66
C PHE A 135 -10.06 -3.60 -2.69
N GLU A 136 -8.93 -3.32 -3.34
CA GLU A 136 -7.73 -4.16 -3.37
C GLU A 136 -6.71 -3.62 -2.37
N VAL A 137 -6.17 -4.46 -1.49
CA VAL A 137 -5.21 -4.05 -0.46
C VAL A 137 -3.78 -4.32 -0.94
N LYS A 138 -2.92 -3.30 -0.81
CA LYS A 138 -1.50 -3.37 -1.13
C LYS A 138 -0.66 -2.92 0.04
N PHE A 139 0.01 -3.87 0.68
CA PHE A 139 0.96 -3.58 1.75
C PHE A 139 2.36 -3.29 1.20
N HIS A 140 2.95 -2.18 1.67
CA HIS A 140 4.29 -1.71 1.30
C HIS A 140 5.13 -1.46 2.57
N GLY A 141 5.71 -2.52 3.14
CA GLY A 141 6.57 -2.42 4.33
C GLY A 141 8.05 -2.13 4.04
N ALA A 142 8.51 -2.38 2.81
CA ALA A 142 9.94 -2.25 2.44
C ALA A 142 10.13 -1.18 1.36
N PRO A 143 10.67 0.01 1.69
CA PRO A 143 10.86 1.06 0.69
C PRO A 143 11.90 0.66 -0.37
N PHE A 144 11.70 1.14 -1.60
CA PHE A 144 12.67 1.07 -2.67
C PHE A 144 13.76 2.13 -2.50
N ILE A 145 14.72 1.81 -1.64
CA ILE A 145 15.85 2.69 -1.29
C ILE A 145 16.62 3.17 -2.53
N MET A 146 16.74 2.34 -3.57
CA MET A 146 17.40 2.71 -4.84
C MET A 146 16.47 3.32 -5.89
N ALA A 147 15.24 3.73 -5.53
CA ALA A 147 14.27 4.28 -6.48
C ALA A 147 14.88 5.42 -7.31
N LEU A 148 15.54 6.39 -6.67
CA LEU A 148 16.08 7.56 -7.38
C LEU A 148 17.02 7.15 -8.53
N ASN A 149 17.94 6.23 -8.26
CA ASN A 149 18.92 5.76 -9.24
C ASN A 149 18.33 4.85 -10.32
N LYS A 150 17.12 4.31 -10.11
CA LYS A 150 16.52 3.28 -10.98
C LYS A 150 15.30 3.77 -11.74
N THR A 151 14.62 4.78 -11.22
CA THR A 151 13.35 5.29 -11.73
C THR A 151 13.28 6.80 -11.76
N GLY A 152 14.27 7.51 -11.20
CA GLY A 152 14.25 8.97 -11.06
C GLY A 152 13.34 9.47 -9.93
N ARG A 153 12.69 8.57 -9.16
CA ARG A 153 11.73 8.92 -8.10
C ARG A 153 12.34 8.75 -6.71
N PHE A 154 11.98 9.61 -5.75
CA PHE A 154 12.47 9.47 -4.38
C PHE A 154 11.88 8.25 -3.69
N CYS A 155 12.63 7.61 -2.78
CA CYS A 155 12.20 6.35 -2.18
C CYS A 155 10.86 6.44 -1.42
N TYR A 156 10.51 7.56 -0.78
CA TYR A 156 9.24 7.68 -0.07
C TYR A 156 8.03 7.70 -1.04
N GLU A 157 8.23 8.20 -2.26
CA GLU A 157 7.21 8.43 -3.28
C GLU A 157 7.20 7.34 -4.37
N GLY A 158 8.37 6.76 -4.67
CA GLY A 158 8.62 5.79 -5.73
C GLY A 158 8.76 4.36 -5.22
N SER A 159 7.97 3.97 -4.22
CA SER A 159 8.02 2.63 -3.62
C SER A 159 6.69 1.89 -3.61
N ALA A 160 5.56 2.61 -3.66
CA ALA A 160 4.25 1.99 -3.81
C ALA A 160 4.15 1.40 -5.22
N THR A 161 4.15 0.06 -5.33
CA THR A 161 4.15 -0.62 -6.64
C THR A 161 2.94 -1.50 -6.87
N LEU A 162 2.54 -1.55 -8.13
CA LEU A 162 1.54 -2.45 -8.67
C LEU A 162 2.18 -3.36 -9.73
N ASP A 163 1.76 -4.62 -9.76
CA ASP A 163 2.15 -5.59 -10.80
C ASP A 163 1.34 -5.33 -12.07
N SER A 164 1.96 -4.74 -13.10
CA SER A 164 1.21 -4.19 -14.24
C SER A 164 0.30 -5.23 -14.91
N LYS A 165 0.83 -6.42 -15.20
CA LYS A 165 0.04 -7.51 -15.81
C LYS A 165 -1.09 -8.02 -14.91
N LYS A 166 -0.87 -8.05 -13.59
CA LYS A 166 -1.91 -8.49 -12.64
C LYS A 166 -3.04 -7.46 -12.63
N ILE A 167 -2.68 -6.18 -12.55
CA ILE A 167 -3.65 -5.09 -12.48
C ILE A 167 -4.39 -4.90 -13.80
N GLU A 168 -3.71 -4.96 -14.95
CA GLU A 168 -4.35 -4.92 -16.28
C GLU A 168 -5.45 -5.99 -16.40
N LYS A 169 -5.17 -7.23 -15.95
CA LYS A 169 -6.17 -8.31 -15.92
C LYS A 169 -7.33 -8.01 -14.96
N GLN A 170 -7.03 -7.52 -13.76
CA GLN A 170 -8.04 -7.19 -12.75
C GLN A 170 -8.94 -6.05 -13.23
N LEU A 171 -8.38 -5.02 -13.86
CA LEU A 171 -9.15 -3.90 -14.42
C LEU A 171 -10.11 -4.34 -15.53
N ALA A 172 -9.70 -5.25 -16.41
CA ALA A 172 -10.59 -5.81 -17.42
C ALA A 172 -11.79 -6.52 -16.78
N LEU A 173 -11.56 -7.31 -15.72
CA LEU A 173 -12.65 -7.97 -14.98
C LEU A 173 -13.55 -6.99 -14.23
N ILE A 174 -12.98 -5.91 -13.70
CA ILE A 174 -13.76 -4.85 -13.06
C ILE A 174 -14.72 -4.21 -14.07
N ASP A 175 -14.24 -3.95 -15.28
CA ASP A 175 -15.06 -3.31 -16.32
C ASP A 175 -16.19 -4.20 -16.83
N ASP A 176 -15.99 -5.52 -16.79
CA ASP A 176 -16.96 -6.50 -17.28
C ASP A 176 -17.96 -6.96 -16.20
N GLU A 177 -17.50 -7.14 -14.95
CA GLU A 177 -18.24 -7.89 -13.91
C GLU A 177 -18.63 -7.06 -12.67
N VAL A 178 -18.07 -5.85 -12.48
CA VAL A 178 -18.21 -5.09 -11.22
C VAL A 178 -19.05 -3.84 -11.42
N ASP A 179 -20.12 -3.72 -10.63
CA ASP A 179 -21.13 -2.65 -10.71
C ASP A 179 -21.00 -1.56 -9.64
N ALA A 180 -19.94 -1.60 -8.83
CA ALA A 180 -19.67 -0.63 -7.76
C ALA A 180 -18.24 -0.04 -7.87
N PRO A 181 -17.98 1.14 -7.30
CA PRO A 181 -16.65 1.75 -7.32
C PRO A 181 -15.57 0.81 -6.76
N VAL A 182 -14.40 0.82 -7.39
CA VAL A 182 -13.23 0.03 -6.98
C VAL A 182 -12.08 0.94 -6.59
N PHE A 183 -11.50 0.68 -5.42
CA PHE A 183 -10.34 1.40 -4.90
C PHE A 183 -9.12 0.50 -4.75
N TYR A 184 -7.94 1.06 -4.98
CA TYR A 184 -6.67 0.44 -4.64
C TYR A 184 -6.14 1.11 -3.38
N VAL A 185 -6.02 0.35 -2.31
CA VAL A 185 -5.67 0.85 -0.97
C VAL A 185 -4.23 0.46 -0.66
N HIS A 186 -3.36 1.46 -0.57
CA HIS A 186 -1.94 1.34 -0.29
C HIS A 186 -1.69 1.53 1.20
N TRP A 187 -1.43 0.42 1.90
CA TRP A 187 -0.93 0.43 3.27
C TRP A 187 0.58 0.60 3.24
N ILE A 188 1.04 1.84 3.43
CA ILE A 188 2.46 2.19 3.46
C ILE A 188 2.97 2.12 4.88
N GLU A 189 4.07 1.37 5.08
CA GLU A 189 4.64 1.11 6.40
C GLU A 189 6.17 1.25 6.37
N TYR A 190 6.67 2.28 5.67
CA TYR A 190 8.10 2.58 5.67
C TYR A 190 8.55 3.10 7.04
N PRO A 191 9.85 3.07 7.36
CA PRO A 191 10.33 3.63 8.63
C PRO A 191 9.98 5.10 8.84
N CYS A 192 9.97 5.91 7.77
CA CYS A 192 9.63 7.33 7.80
C CYS A 192 8.14 7.60 7.54
N LEU A 193 7.71 7.46 6.28
CA LEU A 193 6.34 7.68 5.84
C LEU A 193 5.50 6.42 6.10
N LYS A 194 4.40 6.59 6.83
CA LYS A 194 3.42 5.53 7.09
C LYS A 194 2.00 6.09 6.87
N GLY A 195 1.05 5.23 6.53
CA GLY A 195 -0.34 5.62 6.33
C GLY A 195 -1.12 4.68 5.41
N ILE A 196 -2.43 4.90 5.36
CA ILE A 196 -3.29 4.38 4.29
C ILE A 196 -3.49 5.49 3.26
N PHE A 197 -3.23 5.15 2.01
CA PHE A 197 -3.48 5.99 0.84
C PHE A 197 -4.35 5.21 -0.15
N TYR A 198 -5.13 5.89 -0.97
CA TYR A 198 -5.93 5.21 -1.99
C TYR A 198 -6.02 5.97 -3.30
N GLU A 199 -6.30 5.21 -4.35
CA GLU A 199 -6.61 5.67 -5.70
C GLU A 199 -7.78 4.88 -6.28
N THR A 200 -8.53 5.46 -7.22
CA THR A 200 -9.62 4.76 -7.92
C THR A 200 -9.08 3.86 -9.01
N SER A 201 -9.86 2.86 -9.44
CA SER A 201 -9.55 2.06 -10.64
C SER A 201 -9.29 2.92 -11.88
N GLU A 202 -10.02 4.02 -12.05
CA GLU A 202 -9.83 4.97 -13.15
C GLU A 202 -8.48 5.69 -13.08
N GLN A 203 -8.05 6.12 -11.89
CA GLN A 203 -6.72 6.68 -11.68
C GLN A 203 -5.65 5.64 -12.05
N VAL A 204 -5.79 4.40 -11.57
CA VAL A 204 -4.86 3.31 -11.90
C VAL A 204 -4.79 3.04 -13.41
N LYS A 205 -5.93 2.97 -14.11
CA LYS A 205 -5.98 2.82 -15.58
C LYS A 205 -5.22 3.93 -16.30
N ALA A 206 -5.42 5.17 -15.88
CA ALA A 206 -4.74 6.32 -16.46
C ALA A 206 -3.22 6.22 -16.29
N TYR A 207 -2.73 5.84 -15.11
CA TYR A 207 -1.28 5.72 -14.85
C TYR A 207 -0.64 4.53 -15.56
N LEU A 208 -1.34 3.40 -15.66
CA LEU A 208 -0.85 2.23 -16.41
C LEU A 208 -0.60 2.57 -17.88
N SER A 209 -1.47 3.39 -18.46
CA SER A 209 -1.42 3.83 -19.87
C SER A 209 -0.32 4.87 -20.14
N SER A 210 0.19 5.54 -19.12
CA SER A 210 1.30 6.50 -19.26
C SER A 210 2.65 5.77 -19.43
N GLU A 211 3.58 6.32 -20.22
CA GLU A 211 4.95 5.76 -20.31
C GLU A 211 5.76 5.96 -19.02
N HIS A 212 5.35 6.90 -18.18
CA HIS A 212 6.05 7.23 -16.95
C HIS A 212 5.84 6.16 -15.86
N GLY A 213 6.90 5.85 -15.10
CA GLY A 213 6.82 4.98 -13.93
C GLY A 213 6.82 3.47 -14.18
N ALA A 214 7.14 2.98 -15.39
CA ALA A 214 7.38 1.55 -15.61
C ALA A 214 8.83 1.17 -15.23
N PHE A 215 9.00 0.18 -14.35
CA PHE A 215 10.31 -0.40 -14.04
C PHE A 215 10.27 -1.91 -14.19
N ILE A 216 11.26 -2.45 -14.89
CA ILE A 216 11.47 -3.89 -14.96
C ILE A 216 12.44 -4.26 -13.84
N ARG A 217 11.93 -4.91 -12.79
CA ARG A 217 12.79 -5.41 -11.72
C ARG A 217 13.58 -6.60 -12.21
N LYS A 218 14.81 -6.74 -11.72
CA LYS A 218 15.58 -7.98 -11.89
C LYS A 218 14.90 -9.14 -11.15
N ARG A 219 14.99 -10.32 -11.73
CA ARG A 219 14.60 -11.60 -11.12
C ARG A 219 15.41 -11.84 -9.84
N ARG A 220 14.80 -12.47 -8.83
CA ARG A 220 15.40 -12.79 -7.52
C ARG A 220 15.23 -14.27 -7.22
N GLU A 221 15.99 -14.80 -6.27
CA GLU A 221 15.95 -16.24 -5.88
C GLU A 221 14.52 -16.72 -5.58
N GLY A 222 13.73 -15.96 -4.81
CA GLY A 222 12.33 -16.31 -4.51
C GLY A 222 11.37 -16.27 -5.71
N ASP A 223 11.77 -15.71 -6.86
CA ASP A 223 10.98 -15.84 -8.11
C ASP A 223 11.12 -17.23 -8.72
N ASP A 224 12.22 -17.94 -8.45
CA ASP A 224 12.46 -19.29 -8.97
C ASP A 224 11.63 -20.35 -8.25
N GLU A 225 11.08 -19.99 -7.07
CA GLU A 225 10.08 -20.79 -6.34
C GLU A 225 8.65 -20.60 -6.88
N LYS A 226 8.42 -19.66 -7.79
CA LYS A 226 7.11 -19.40 -8.40
C LYS A 226 7.01 -20.07 -9.77
N SER A 227 5.79 -20.45 -10.17
CA SER A 227 5.53 -20.83 -11.56
C SER A 227 5.81 -19.65 -12.49
N GLU A 228 6.28 -19.91 -13.71
CA GLU A 228 6.67 -18.86 -14.67
C GLU A 228 5.55 -17.82 -14.91
N LYS A 229 4.29 -18.28 -14.93
CA LYS A 229 3.10 -17.43 -15.08
C LYS A 229 2.85 -16.48 -13.90
N SER A 230 3.44 -16.76 -12.74
CA SER A 230 3.30 -16.00 -11.49
C SER A 230 4.49 -15.07 -11.23
N VAL A 231 5.47 -15.03 -12.14
CA VAL A 231 6.63 -14.15 -12.06
C VAL A 231 6.32 -12.82 -12.75
N TYR A 232 6.04 -11.79 -11.94
CA TYR A 232 5.78 -10.44 -12.42
C TYR A 232 7.01 -9.55 -12.25
N LEU A 233 7.66 -9.22 -13.37
CA LEU A 233 8.87 -8.38 -13.39
C LEU A 233 8.60 -6.91 -13.71
N LYS A 234 7.52 -6.61 -14.45
CA LYS A 234 7.12 -5.25 -14.79
C LYS A 234 6.27 -4.67 -13.66
N LYS A 235 6.81 -3.65 -13.01
CA LYS A 235 6.16 -2.90 -11.93
C LYS A 235 5.80 -1.50 -12.42
N LYS A 236 4.69 -0.99 -11.93
CA LYS A 236 4.25 0.39 -12.10
C LYS A 236 4.18 1.03 -10.71
N TYR A 237 4.62 2.28 -10.60
CA TYR A 237 4.63 2.99 -9.32
C TYR A 237 3.47 3.95 -9.22
N SER A 238 2.59 3.73 -8.24
CA SER A 238 1.48 4.63 -7.95
C SER A 238 2.02 5.99 -7.48
N PRO A 239 1.56 7.11 -8.06
CA PRO A 239 2.04 8.44 -7.68
C PRO A 239 1.51 8.83 -6.30
N LEU A 240 2.37 8.76 -5.26
CA LEU A 240 1.98 9.06 -3.88
C LEU A 240 1.21 10.37 -3.72
N LEU A 241 1.68 11.46 -4.33
CA LEU A 241 1.05 12.78 -4.17
C LEU A 241 -0.23 12.93 -5.01
N GLY A 242 -0.54 11.94 -5.87
CA GLY A 242 -1.83 11.82 -6.56
C GLY A 242 -2.84 10.92 -5.83
N MET A 243 -2.40 10.17 -4.82
CA MET A 243 -3.28 9.37 -3.98
C MET A 243 -3.92 10.23 -2.89
N LYS A 244 -5.13 9.85 -2.49
CA LYS A 244 -5.87 10.47 -1.38
C LYS A 244 -5.56 9.76 -0.06
N ASP A 245 -5.83 10.44 1.05
CA ASP A 245 -5.51 9.95 2.39
C ASP A 245 -6.60 9.05 2.99
N PHE A 246 -6.32 8.50 4.18
CA PHE A 246 -7.23 7.57 4.84
C PHE A 246 -8.55 8.23 5.26
N ASN A 247 -8.53 9.51 5.67
CA ASN A 247 -9.75 10.23 6.04
C ASN A 247 -10.69 10.36 4.84
N SER A 248 -10.14 10.78 3.70
CA SER A 248 -10.86 10.87 2.44
C SER A 248 -11.46 9.53 2.03
N PHE A 249 -10.74 8.43 2.26
CA PHE A 249 -11.24 7.09 1.99
C PHE A 249 -12.46 6.75 2.83
N LEU A 250 -12.40 6.97 4.15
CA LEU A 250 -13.54 6.72 5.05
C LEU A 250 -14.75 7.57 4.66
N ASP A 251 -14.55 8.84 4.31
CA ASP A 251 -15.64 9.73 3.94
C ASP A 251 -16.27 9.34 2.59
N GLU A 252 -15.47 8.86 1.64
CA GLU A 252 -15.97 8.32 0.37
C GLU A 252 -16.80 7.05 0.59
N LEU A 253 -16.29 6.11 1.41
CA LEU A 253 -17.04 4.91 1.77
C LEU A 253 -18.36 5.23 2.50
N ARG A 254 -18.35 6.17 3.45
CA ARG A 254 -19.58 6.61 4.15
C ARG A 254 -20.62 7.14 3.18
N LYS A 255 -20.21 7.91 2.17
CA LYS A 255 -21.15 8.42 1.16
C LYS A 255 -21.75 7.28 0.34
N LEU A 256 -20.94 6.33 -0.10
CA LEU A 256 -21.37 5.18 -0.90
C LEU A 256 -22.28 4.21 -0.13
N ILE A 257 -22.06 4.06 1.17
CA ILE A 257 -22.92 3.22 2.04
C ILE A 257 -24.31 3.84 2.20
N ASN A 258 -24.39 5.17 2.24
CA ASN A 258 -25.62 5.91 2.51
C ASN A 258 -26.35 6.42 1.25
N SER A 259 -25.80 6.17 0.05
CA SER A 259 -26.43 6.49 -1.24
C SER A 259 -27.33 5.35 -1.71
#